data_AF-A0A8S1C764-F1
#
_entry.id   AF-A0A8S1C764-F1
#
_cell.length_a   1.000
_cell.length_b   1.000
_cell.length_c   1.000
_cell.angle_alpha   90.00
_cell.angle_beta   90.00
_cell.angle_gamma   90.00
#
_symmetry.space_group_name_H-M   'P 1'
#
loop_
_entity.id
_entity.type
_entity.pdbx_description
1 polymer ?
#
loop_
_entity_poly.entity_id
_entity_poly.type
_entity_poly.pdbx_seq_one_letter_code
_entity_poly.pdbx_strand_id
1 'polypeptide(L)'
;MARCCRLPFVKILEIAFTMSCLTLHVMSLKPADVDHFWLLSVTFVGMMIVELGGAFAECIKTPLPSHVDVLYSVVGSCLFLASGVACLRFWDDEPRELIIVRYGMWKGVLSCVTSVLFVIDAFRALNGSEICAGQPYLH
;
A
#
# COMPACT_ATOMS: atom_id res chain seq x y z
N MET A 1 -18.55 -26.71 0.24
CA MET A 1 -17.39 -26.36 1.11
C MET A 1 -16.81 -25.03 0.64
N ALA A 2 -17.12 -23.95 1.33
CA ALA A 2 -16.49 -22.65 1.08
C ALA A 2 -15.02 -22.74 1.51
N ARG A 3 -14.11 -22.78 0.54
CA ARG A 3 -12.69 -22.51 0.83
C ARG A 3 -12.63 -21.02 1.16
N CYS A 4 -12.49 -20.70 2.45
CA CYS A 4 -12.24 -19.35 2.92
C CYS A 4 -11.11 -18.71 2.10
N CYS A 5 -11.27 -17.46 1.72
CA CYS A 5 -10.27 -16.68 1.00
C CYS A 5 -8.95 -16.74 1.79
N ARG A 6 -7.92 -17.39 1.23
CA ARG A 6 -6.61 -17.52 1.88
C ARG A 6 -5.71 -16.34 1.48
N LEU A 7 -6.09 -15.15 1.91
CA LEU A 7 -5.25 -13.97 1.74
C LEU A 7 -3.97 -14.13 2.55
N PRO A 8 -2.80 -13.83 1.98
CA PRO A 8 -1.57 -13.86 2.75
C PRO A 8 -1.62 -12.76 3.82
N PHE A 9 -1.03 -13.05 4.97
CA PHE A 9 -1.00 -12.12 6.10
C PHE A 9 -0.40 -10.74 5.72
N VAL A 10 0.58 -10.72 4.80
CA VAL A 10 1.20 -9.50 4.26
C VAL A 10 0.16 -8.60 3.59
N LYS A 11 -0.69 -9.14 2.72
CA LYS A 11 -1.75 -8.40 2.02
C LYS A 11 -2.78 -7.78 2.98
N ILE A 12 -3.11 -8.51 4.04
CA ILE A 12 -4.00 -7.99 5.09
C ILE A 12 -3.35 -6.79 5.80
N LEU A 13 -2.04 -6.85 6.10
CA LEU A 13 -1.32 -5.73 6.70
C LEU A 13 -1.22 -4.52 5.75
N GLU A 14 -0.97 -4.74 4.46
CA GLU A 14 -0.92 -3.67 3.45
C GLU A 14 -2.22 -2.89 3.38
N ILE A 15 -3.35 -3.61 3.31
CA ILE A 15 -4.68 -3.00 3.28
C ILE A 15 -4.94 -2.25 4.60
N ALA A 16 -4.64 -2.86 5.76
CA ALA A 16 -4.88 -2.25 7.05
C ALA A 16 -4.05 -0.97 7.26
N PHE A 17 -2.78 -0.97 6.85
CA PHE A 17 -1.92 0.20 6.97
C PHE A 17 -2.26 1.27 5.95
N THR A 18 -2.65 0.90 4.72
CA THR A 18 -3.13 1.84 3.70
C THR A 18 -4.41 2.54 4.16
N MET A 19 -5.36 1.80 4.76
CA MET A 19 -6.56 2.36 5.40
C MET A 19 -6.23 3.31 6.55
N SER A 20 -5.25 2.94 7.37
CA SER A 20 -4.77 3.78 8.48
C SER A 20 -4.14 5.08 7.95
N CYS A 21 -3.34 5.00 6.88
CA CYS A 21 -2.76 6.17 6.22
C CYS A 21 -3.84 7.10 5.66
N LEU A 22 -4.89 6.56 5.04
CA LEU A 22 -6.00 7.38 4.53
C LEU A 22 -6.77 8.06 5.68
N THR A 23 -7.02 7.34 6.78
CA THR A 23 -7.70 7.92 7.94
C THR A 23 -6.87 9.06 8.54
N LEU A 24 -5.57 8.85 8.73
CA LEU A 24 -4.67 9.90 9.20
C LEU A 24 -4.54 11.05 8.19
N HIS A 25 -4.64 10.78 6.89
CA HIS A 25 -4.63 11.81 5.85
C HIS A 25 -5.79 12.79 6.04
N VAL A 26 -7.01 12.28 6.31
CA VAL A 26 -8.19 13.10 6.59
C VAL A 26 -8.04 13.85 7.92
N MET A 27 -7.47 13.22 8.94
CA MET A 27 -7.28 13.84 10.26
C MET A 27 -6.17 14.91 10.29
N SER A 28 -5.24 14.88 9.33
CA SER A 28 -4.11 15.80 9.24
C SER A 28 -4.25 16.84 8.12
N LEU A 29 -5.46 17.18 7.68
CA LEU A 29 -5.67 18.09 6.54
C LEU A 29 -5.28 19.53 6.89
N LYS A 30 -4.36 20.09 6.10
CA LYS A 30 -3.96 21.50 6.19
C LYS A 30 -4.36 22.20 4.87
N PRO A 31 -5.29 23.17 4.88
CA PRO A 31 -5.87 23.76 3.66
C PRO A 31 -4.90 24.51 2.75
N ALA A 32 -3.70 24.84 3.22
CA ALA A 32 -2.76 25.73 2.54
C ALA A 32 -1.83 25.03 1.53
N ASP A 33 -1.83 23.69 1.45
CA ASP A 33 -0.90 22.93 0.62
C ASP A 33 -1.61 21.95 -0.31
N VAL A 34 -2.03 22.46 -1.48
CA VAL A 34 -2.85 21.75 -2.46
C VAL A 34 -2.04 20.65 -3.17
N ASP A 35 -0.75 20.88 -3.42
CA ASP A 35 0.10 19.93 -4.15
C ASP A 35 0.41 18.70 -3.30
N HIS A 36 0.81 18.89 -2.04
CA HIS A 36 0.97 17.77 -1.09
C HIS A 36 -0.33 17.00 -0.89
N PHE A 37 -1.46 17.71 -0.83
CA PHE A 37 -2.77 17.10 -0.68
C PHE A 37 -3.10 16.15 -1.84
N TRP A 38 -2.94 16.59 -3.09
CA TRP A 38 -3.24 15.76 -4.26
C TRP A 38 -2.30 14.56 -4.37
N LEU A 39 -0.99 14.76 -4.16
CA LEU A 39 -0.01 13.66 -4.23
C LEU A 39 -0.34 12.54 -3.25
N LEU A 40 -0.61 12.90 -1.99
CA LEU A 40 -0.95 11.95 -0.93
C LEU A 40 -2.32 11.30 -1.16
N SER A 41 -3.32 12.07 -1.61
CA SER A 41 -4.66 11.55 -1.89
C SER A 41 -4.64 10.53 -3.01
N VAL A 42 -3.97 10.83 -4.13
CA VAL A 42 -3.84 9.92 -5.26
C VAL A 42 -3.09 8.66 -4.87
N THR A 43 -2.01 8.79 -4.09
CA THR A 43 -1.25 7.63 -3.60
C THR A 43 -2.10 6.72 -2.72
N PHE A 44 -2.70 7.26 -1.65
CA PHE A 44 -3.41 6.43 -0.69
C PHE A 44 -4.70 5.87 -1.26
N VAL A 45 -5.52 6.69 -1.93
CA VAL A 45 -6.80 6.23 -2.50
C VAL A 45 -6.56 5.32 -3.70
N GLY A 46 -5.65 5.70 -4.60
CA GLY A 46 -5.35 4.92 -5.81
C GLY A 46 -4.83 3.53 -5.46
N MET A 47 -3.84 3.44 -4.58
CA MET A 47 -3.30 2.15 -4.16
C MET A 47 -4.29 1.34 -3.32
N MET A 48 -5.16 1.99 -2.53
CA MET A 48 -6.22 1.28 -1.81
C MET A 48 -7.13 0.51 -2.77
N ILE A 49 -7.53 1.13 -3.88
CA ILE A 49 -8.39 0.50 -4.88
C ILE A 49 -7.67 -0.70 -5.51
N VAL A 50 -6.38 -0.55 -5.83
CA VAL A 50 -5.55 -1.62 -6.40
C VAL A 50 -5.45 -2.81 -5.44
N GLU A 51 -5.11 -2.57 -4.17
CA GLU A 51 -4.94 -3.64 -3.17
C GLU A 51 -6.25 -4.36 -2.86
N LEU A 52 -7.34 -3.60 -2.71
CA LEU A 52 -8.66 -4.19 -2.52
C LEU A 52 -9.06 -5.02 -3.74
N GLY A 53 -8.84 -4.50 -4.95
CA GLY A 53 -9.11 -5.21 -6.20
C GLY A 53 -8.36 -6.54 -6.29
N GLY A 54 -7.06 -6.55 -5.96
CA GLY A 54 -6.25 -7.75 -5.89
C GLY A 54 -6.75 -8.75 -4.85
N ALA A 55 -7.05 -8.29 -3.63
CA ALA A 55 -7.59 -9.15 -2.59
C ALA A 55 -8.97 -9.74 -2.96
N PHE A 56 -9.85 -8.95 -3.59
CA PHE A 56 -11.13 -9.43 -4.10
C PHE A 56 -10.93 -10.49 -5.19
N ALA A 57 -9.99 -10.27 -6.10
CA ALA A 57 -9.65 -11.21 -7.17
C ALA A 57 -9.17 -12.58 -6.61
N GLU A 58 -8.38 -12.57 -5.54
CA GLU A 58 -7.99 -13.79 -4.81
C GLU A 58 -9.21 -14.49 -4.18
N CYS A 59 -10.15 -13.73 -3.58
CA CYS A 59 -11.33 -14.30 -2.94
C CYS A 59 -12.29 -14.97 -3.91
N ILE A 60 -12.42 -14.46 -5.13
CA ILE A 60 -13.22 -15.10 -6.19
C ILE A 60 -12.44 -16.14 -7.00
N LYS A 61 -11.18 -16.44 -6.60
CA LYS A 61 -10.27 -17.41 -7.24
C LYS A 61 -9.92 -17.08 -8.69
N THR A 62 -9.88 -15.80 -9.02
CA THR A 62 -9.35 -15.30 -10.30
C THR A 62 -8.15 -14.40 -9.99
N PRO A 63 -7.04 -14.95 -9.47
CA PRO A 63 -5.90 -14.15 -9.06
C PRO A 63 -5.33 -13.36 -10.24
N LEU A 64 -4.76 -12.20 -9.94
CA LEU A 64 -4.06 -11.39 -10.94
C LEU A 64 -2.86 -12.16 -11.50
N PRO A 65 -2.49 -11.92 -12.78
CA PRO A 65 -1.23 -12.42 -13.32
C PRO A 65 -0.05 -11.89 -12.49
N SER A 66 0.95 -12.74 -12.21
CA SER A 66 2.08 -12.38 -11.34
C SER A 66 2.84 -11.13 -11.78
N HIS A 67 2.99 -10.91 -13.09
CA HIS A 67 3.66 -9.70 -13.61
C HIS A 67 2.90 -8.41 -13.28
N VAL A 68 1.55 -8.47 -13.23
CA VAL A 68 0.70 -7.34 -12.87
C VAL A 68 0.79 -7.08 -11.37
N ASP A 69 0.77 -8.15 -10.57
CA ASP A 69 0.86 -8.08 -9.12
C ASP A 69 2.21 -7.48 -8.65
N VAL A 70 3.31 -7.93 -9.25
CA VAL A 70 4.65 -7.35 -9.02
C VAL A 70 4.71 -5.89 -9.45
N LEU A 71 4.15 -5.54 -10.61
CA LEU A 71 4.15 -4.16 -11.10
C LEU A 71 3.45 -3.21 -10.10
N TYR A 72 2.25 -3.59 -9.65
CA TYR A 72 1.50 -2.77 -8.70
C TYR A 72 2.17 -2.71 -7.33
N SER A 73 2.77 -3.81 -6.88
CA SER A 73 3.55 -3.82 -5.64
C SER A 73 4.75 -2.87 -5.70
N VAL A 74 5.52 -2.87 -6.79
CA VAL A 74 6.66 -1.96 -6.96
C VAL A 74 6.20 -0.50 -7.04
N VAL A 75 5.16 -0.21 -7.83
CA VAL A 75 4.59 1.14 -7.93
C VAL A 75 4.08 1.62 -6.57
N GLY A 76 3.35 0.77 -5.85
CA GLY A 76 2.88 1.03 -4.49
C GLY A 76 4.02 1.35 -3.55
N SER A 77 5.09 0.55 -3.57
CA SER A 77 6.28 0.78 -2.76
C SER A 77 6.90 2.16 -3.01
N CYS A 78 7.13 2.52 -4.27
CA CYS A 78 7.72 3.81 -4.63
C CYS A 78 6.84 4.98 -4.22
N LEU A 79 5.53 4.91 -4.49
CA LEU A 79 4.59 5.99 -4.16
C LEU A 79 4.46 6.18 -2.64
N PHE A 80 4.35 5.09 -1.88
CA PHE A 80 4.28 5.16 -0.41
C PHE A 80 5.57 5.65 0.23
N LEU A 81 6.73 5.29 -0.33
CA LEU A 81 8.01 5.80 0.17
C LEU A 81 8.15 7.29 -0.09
N ALA A 82 7.89 7.73 -1.33
CA ALA A 82 7.96 9.13 -1.71
C ALA A 82 6.98 9.99 -0.89
N SER A 83 5.74 9.51 -0.74
CA SER A 83 4.71 10.13 0.09
C SER A 83 5.08 10.17 1.58
N GLY A 84 5.65 9.09 2.11
CA GLY A 84 6.07 9.00 3.51
C GLY A 84 7.18 10.00 3.83
N VAL A 85 8.22 10.05 2.98
CA VAL A 85 9.32 11.00 3.11
C VAL A 85 8.83 12.44 2.96
N ALA A 86 8.02 12.75 1.95
CA ALA A 86 7.45 14.09 1.76
C ALA A 86 6.63 14.52 2.97
N CYS A 87 5.80 13.62 3.52
CA CYS A 87 5.00 13.90 4.70
C CYS A 87 5.85 14.15 5.96
N LEU A 88 6.90 13.36 6.18
CA LEU A 88 7.81 13.57 7.32
C LEU A 88 8.53 14.92 7.22
N ARG A 89 8.96 15.31 6.01
CA ARG A 89 9.59 16.61 5.76
C ARG A 89 8.63 17.77 5.96
N PHE A 90 7.40 17.64 5.48
CA PHE A 90 6.38 18.68 5.59
C PHE A 90 6.06 19.05 7.05
N TRP A 91 6.07 18.07 7.95
CA TRP A 91 5.75 18.24 9.36
C TRP A 91 6.96 18.41 10.28
N ASP A 92 8.19 18.44 9.75
CA ASP A 92 9.42 18.44 10.57
C ASP A 92 9.62 19.78 11.32
N ASP A 93 9.26 20.88 10.67
CA ASP A 93 9.42 22.25 11.20
C ASP A 93 8.23 22.72 12.06
N GLU A 94 7.17 21.93 12.15
CA GLU A 94 5.95 22.29 12.86
C GLU A 94 5.98 21.85 14.35
N PRO A 95 5.35 22.59 15.26
CA PRO A 95 5.40 22.29 16.68
C PRO A 95 4.68 20.97 17.01
N ARG A 96 5.44 20.01 17.57
CA ARG A 96 5.00 18.63 17.85
C ARG A 96 3.87 18.51 18.88
N GLU A 97 3.58 19.58 19.61
CA GLU A 97 2.47 19.64 20.59
C GLU A 97 1.10 19.63 19.92
N LEU A 98 1.03 20.04 18.64
CA LEU A 98 -0.21 20.03 17.88
C LEU A 98 -0.60 18.60 17.49
N ILE A 99 -1.83 18.21 17.81
CA ILE A 99 -2.37 16.88 17.48
C ILE A 99 -2.32 16.59 15.96
N ILE A 100 -2.53 17.62 15.14
CA ILE A 100 -2.51 17.51 13.67
C ILE A 100 -1.11 17.11 13.14
N VAL A 101 -0.05 17.65 13.75
CA VAL A 101 1.35 17.35 13.43
C VAL A 101 1.64 15.90 13.80
N ARG A 102 1.20 15.43 14.99
CA ARG A 102 1.37 14.04 15.41
C ARG A 102 0.71 13.06 14.44
N TYR A 103 -0.51 13.35 13.99
CA TYR A 103 -1.17 12.52 12.95
C TYR A 103 -0.42 12.55 11.62
N GLY A 104 0.07 13.72 11.20
CA GLY A 104 0.89 13.88 9.99
C GLY A 104 2.19 13.07 10.04
N MET A 105 2.91 13.12 11.15
CA MET A 105 4.15 12.35 11.33
C MET A 105 3.88 10.84 11.36
N TRP A 106 2.84 10.40 12.08
CA TRP A 106 2.45 8.97 12.09
C TRP A 106 2.00 8.46 10.74
N LYS A 107 1.30 9.27 9.95
CA LYS A 107 0.99 8.95 8.57
C LYS A 107 2.26 8.75 7.74
N GLY A 108 3.26 9.63 7.90
CA GLY A 108 4.54 9.51 7.22
C GLY A 108 5.28 8.21 7.57
N VAL A 109 5.36 7.88 8.87
CA VAL A 109 5.99 6.63 9.33
C VAL A 109 5.25 5.40 8.84
N LEU A 110 3.92 5.35 9.00
CA LEU A 110 3.10 4.25 8.49
C LEU A 110 3.27 4.08 6.99
N SER A 111 3.32 5.17 6.23
CA SER A 111 3.53 5.13 4.78
C SER A 111 4.87 4.48 4.41
N CYS A 112 5.95 4.82 5.11
CA CYS A 112 7.24 4.18 4.92
C CYS A 112 7.21 2.68 5.27
N VAL A 113 6.47 2.27 6.31
CA VAL A 113 6.32 0.85 6.66
C VAL A 113 5.52 0.10 5.59
N THR A 114 4.43 0.67 5.09
CA THR A 114 3.64 0.07 4.00
C THR A 114 4.47 -0.10 2.73
N SER A 115 5.38 0.84 2.44
CA SER A 115 6.31 0.70 1.32
C SER A 115 7.18 -0.57 1.41
N VAL A 116 7.60 -0.95 2.62
CA VAL A 116 8.37 -2.19 2.84
C VAL A 116 7.47 -3.42 2.67
N LEU A 117 6.22 -3.36 3.12
CA LEU A 117 5.27 -4.45 2.92
C LEU A 117 5.07 -4.75 1.44
N PHE A 118 4.90 -3.71 0.62
CA PHE A 118 4.80 -3.84 -0.84
C PHE A 118 6.01 -4.54 -1.47
N VAL A 119 7.22 -4.27 -0.98
CA VAL A 119 8.42 -4.97 -1.45
C VAL A 119 8.35 -6.46 -1.08
N ILE A 120 7.91 -6.78 0.13
CA ILE A 120 7.74 -8.17 0.57
C ILE A 120 6.68 -8.88 -0.30
N ASP A 121 5.59 -8.22 -0.65
CA ASP A 121 4.56 -8.79 -1.51
C ASP A 121 5.05 -9.01 -2.94
N ALA A 122 5.81 -8.06 -3.50
CA ALA A 122 6.48 -8.24 -4.79
C ALA A 122 7.40 -9.48 -4.80
N PHE A 123 8.21 -9.68 -3.75
CA PHE A 123 9.05 -10.88 -3.63
C PHE A 123 8.22 -12.17 -3.54
N ARG A 124 7.09 -12.14 -2.83
CA ARG A 124 6.18 -13.30 -2.75
C ARG A 124 5.56 -13.63 -4.10
N ALA A 125 5.12 -12.61 -4.85
CA ALA A 125 4.55 -12.76 -6.18
C ALA A 125 5.58 -13.31 -7.19
N LEU A 126 6.84 -12.86 -7.11
CA LEU A 126 7.95 -13.39 -7.91
C LEU A 126 8.19 -14.88 -7.62
N ASN A 127 8.37 -15.24 -6.34
CA ASN A 127 8.61 -16.63 -5.95
C ASN A 127 7.43 -17.56 -6.29
N GLY A 128 6.19 -17.06 -6.23
CA GLY A 128 5.01 -17.81 -6.66
C GLY A 128 5.01 -18.11 -8.16
N SER A 129 5.55 -17.20 -8.98
CA SER A 129 5.58 -17.35 -10.44
C SER A 129 6.59 -18.39 -10.93
N GLU A 130 7.74 -18.51 -10.27
CA GLU A 130 8.76 -19.53 -10.61
C GLU A 130 8.25 -20.97 -10.40
N ILE A 131 7.39 -21.17 -9.38
CA ILE A 131 6.78 -22.48 -9.11
C ILE A 131 5.82 -22.89 -10.23
N CYS A 132 5.08 -21.95 -10.82
CA CYS A 132 4.18 -22.22 -11.94
C CYS A 132 4.93 -22.41 -13.27
N ALA A 133 6.06 -21.73 -13.47
CA ALA A 133 6.91 -21.91 -14.64
C ALA A 133 7.60 -23.28 -14.69
N GLY A 134 7.74 -23.95 -13.53
CA GLY A 134 8.26 -25.31 -13.40
C GLY A 134 7.28 -26.44 -13.72
N GLN A 135 6.01 -26.16 -14.02
CA GLN A 135 5.08 -27.20 -14.50
C GLN A 135 5.19 -27.33 -16.02
N PRO A 136 5.78 -28.42 -16.56
CA PRO A 136 5.72 -28.67 -17.99
C PRO A 136 4.26 -28.81 -18.40
N TYR A 137 3.90 -28.14 -19.49
CA TYR A 137 2.61 -28.18 -20.16
C TYR A 137 2.20 -29.64 -20.44
N LEU A 138 1.46 -30.25 -19.52
CA LEU A 138 0.73 -31.49 -19.77
C LEU A 138 -0.67 -31.08 -20.22
N HIS A 139 -0.86 -31.20 -21.54
CA HIS A 139 -2.11 -31.07 -22.28
C HIS A 139 -3.25 -31.92 -21.70
#